data_AF-A0A099ZY08-F1
#
_entry.id   AF-A0A099ZY08-F1
#
_cell.length_a   1.000
_cell.length_b   1.000
_cell.length_c   1.000
_cell.angle_alpha   90.00
_cell.angle_beta   90.00
_cell.angle_gamma   90.00
#
_symmetry.space_group_name_H-M   'P 1'
#
loop_
_entity.id
_entity.type
_entity.pdbx_description
1 polymer ?
#
loop_
_entity_poly.entity_id
_entity_poly.type
_entity_poly.pdbx_seq_one_letter_code
_entity_poly.pdbx_strand_id
1 'polypeptide(L)'
;GLAVSIPGLERALHQYTLEPSEKPFDLKSVPLATAPITEQRAETTPIAVVKQPEKVAATRQEIFQEQLGAIPEFRGLGPLFKSSPEPVALTELETEYVVRCTKHTFVSHMVFQ
;
A
#
# COMPACT_ATOMS: atom_id res chain seq x y z
N GLY A 1 5.03 -22.62 9.60
CA GLY A 1 5.33 -21.18 9.52
C GLY A 1 4.59 -20.46 10.62
N LEU A 2 5.16 -19.41 11.22
CA LEU A 2 4.51 -18.65 12.30
C LEU A 2 3.25 -17.94 11.77
N ALA A 3 2.11 -18.15 12.43
CA ALA A 3 0.81 -17.56 12.10
C ALA A 3 0.57 -16.27 12.92
N VAL A 4 1.31 -15.20 12.62
CA VAL A 4 1.10 -13.89 13.26
C VAL A 4 -0.04 -13.13 12.58
N SER A 5 -0.79 -12.32 13.34
CA SER A 5 -1.82 -11.45 12.76
C SER A 5 -1.21 -10.21 12.10
N ILE A 6 -1.71 -9.80 10.93
CA ILE A 6 -1.23 -8.60 10.23
C ILE A 6 -1.44 -7.33 11.09
N PRO A 7 -2.63 -7.10 11.71
CA PRO A 7 -2.82 -5.95 12.59
C PRO A 7 -1.93 -5.98 13.84
N GLY A 8 -1.64 -7.17 14.38
CA GLY A 8 -0.73 -7.33 15.51
C GLY A 8 0.71 -7.00 15.14
N LEU A 9 1.15 -7.39 13.94
CA LEU A 9 2.49 -7.09 13.43
C LEU A 9 2.68 -5.59 13.23
N GLU A 10 1.70 -4.92 12.63
CA GLU A 10 1.73 -3.47 12.42
C GLU A 10 1.86 -2.70 13.75
N ARG A 11 1.02 -3.04 14.73
CA ARG A 11 1.08 -2.42 16.07
C ARG A 11 2.43 -2.67 16.76
N ALA A 12 2.95 -3.89 16.68
CA ALA A 12 4.22 -4.26 17.31
C ALA A 12 5.41 -3.53 16.67
N LEU A 13 5.43 -3.41 15.34
CA LEU A 13 6.47 -2.65 14.62
C LEU A 13 6.38 -1.16 14.93
N HIS A 14 5.17 -0.59 14.95
CA HIS A 14 5.00 0.82 15.28
C HIS A 14 5.48 1.12 16.71
N GLN A 15 5.12 0.31 17.70
CA GLN A 15 5.62 0.47 19.07
C GLN A 15 7.15 0.39 19.13
N TYR A 16 7.75 -0.57 18.44
CA TYR A 16 9.20 -0.74 18.38
C TYR A 16 9.92 0.49 17.81
N THR A 17 9.30 1.21 16.86
CA THR A 17 9.88 2.46 16.34
C THR A 17 9.75 3.66 17.29
N LEU A 18 8.79 3.62 18.22
CA LEU A 18 8.57 4.69 19.19
C LEU A 18 9.47 4.56 20.42
N GLU A 19 9.97 3.36 20.71
CA GLU A 19 10.87 3.08 21.82
C GLU A 19 12.30 2.82 21.33
N PRO A 20 13.27 3.72 21.60
CA PRO A 20 14.67 3.48 21.27
C PRO A 20 15.17 2.20 21.96
N SER A 21 15.46 1.17 21.16
CA SER A 21 15.91 -0.13 21.64
C SER A 21 17.13 -0.60 20.86
N GLU A 22 18.17 -1.04 21.57
CA GLU A 22 19.33 -1.68 20.95
C GLU A 22 19.09 -3.17 20.64
N LYS A 23 17.95 -3.73 21.07
CA LYS A 23 17.58 -5.12 20.82
C LYS A 23 16.80 -5.23 19.51
N PRO A 24 17.13 -6.15 18.59
CA PRO A 24 16.35 -6.39 17.38
C PRO A 24 14.90 -6.75 17.67
N PHE A 25 14.00 -6.40 16.75
CA PHE A 25 12.60 -6.78 16.82
C PHE A 25 12.43 -8.31 16.83
N ASP A 26 11.72 -8.84 17.84
CA ASP A 26 11.41 -10.28 17.95
C ASP A 26 10.00 -10.56 17.44
N LEU A 27 9.91 -11.35 16.36
CA LEU A 27 8.64 -11.74 15.76
C LEU A 27 7.75 -12.57 16.70
N LYS A 28 8.31 -13.18 17.75
CA LYS A 28 7.55 -13.91 18.78
C LYS A 28 6.75 -12.98 19.70
N SER A 29 7.05 -11.68 19.72
CA SER A 29 6.29 -10.69 20.48
C SER A 29 4.93 -10.34 19.86
N VAL A 30 4.71 -10.75 18.60
CA VAL A 30 3.50 -10.40 17.85
C VAL A 30 2.34 -11.35 18.20
N PRO A 31 1.17 -10.82 18.60
CA PRO A 31 0.00 -11.65 18.91
C PRO A 31 -0.44 -12.51 17.71
N LEU A 32 -0.65 -13.81 17.96
CA LEU A 32 -1.20 -14.75 16.99
C LEU A 32 -2.69 -14.45 16.72
N ALA A 33 -3.13 -14.79 15.51
CA ALA A 33 -4.43 -14.42 14.94
C ALA A 33 -5.69 -14.98 15.66
N THR A 34 -5.54 -15.71 16.76
CA THR A 34 -6.63 -16.40 17.46
C THR A 34 -7.04 -15.79 18.80
N ALA A 35 -6.43 -14.69 19.24
CA ALA A 35 -6.86 -14.01 20.47
C ALA A 35 -7.88 -12.89 20.16
N PRO A 36 -9.12 -12.95 20.70
CA PRO A 36 -10.05 -11.84 20.62
C PRO A 36 -9.54 -10.71 21.52
N ILE A 37 -9.06 -9.63 20.92
CA ILE A 37 -8.75 -8.38 21.62
C ILE A 37 -10.07 -7.63 21.82
N THR A 38 -10.60 -7.72 23.04
CA THR A 38 -11.69 -6.87 23.54
C THR A 38 -11.23 -5.42 23.56
N GLU A 39 -11.66 -4.63 22.59
CA GLU A 39 -11.56 -3.16 22.63
C GLU A 39 -12.80 -2.60 23.35
N GLN A 40 -12.62 -2.10 24.59
CA GLN A 40 -13.65 -1.31 25.27
C GLN A 40 -13.74 0.09 24.66
N ARG A 41 -14.77 0.28 23.83
CA ARG A 41 -15.70 1.41 23.68
C ARG A 41 -15.16 2.85 23.83
N ALA A 42 -15.25 3.59 22.73
CA ALA A 42 -15.99 4.86 22.71
C ALA A 42 -16.73 5.00 21.37
N GLU A 43 -18.03 5.20 21.47
CA GLU A 43 -19.00 5.25 20.37
C GLU A 43 -18.91 6.57 19.60
N THR A 44 -18.87 6.48 18.27
CA THR A 44 -19.74 7.28 17.37
C THR A 44 -20.00 6.46 16.10
N THR A 45 -21.28 6.25 15.79
CA THR A 45 -21.80 5.52 14.61
C THR A 45 -22.07 6.52 13.46
N PRO A 46 -22.55 6.10 12.27
CA PRO A 46 -21.78 5.42 11.22
C PRO A 46 -21.94 6.12 9.85
N ILE A 47 -20.91 6.07 8.99
CA ILE A 47 -21.16 6.09 7.54
C ILE A 47 -20.47 4.86 6.96
N ALA A 48 -21.31 3.88 6.66
CA ALA A 48 -20.94 2.72 5.86
C ALA A 48 -20.60 3.20 4.44
N VAL A 49 -19.31 3.33 4.14
CA VAL A 49 -18.84 3.17 2.77
C VAL A 49 -18.33 1.75 2.67
N VAL A 50 -19.13 0.94 1.96
CA VAL A 50 -18.82 -0.42 1.57
C VAL A 50 -17.40 -0.46 0.99
N LYS A 51 -16.48 -1.10 1.72
CA LYS A 51 -15.17 -1.51 1.20
C LYS A 51 -15.42 -2.48 0.03
N GLN A 52 -15.43 -1.96 -1.19
CA GLN A 52 -15.04 -2.71 -2.38
C GLN A 52 -13.79 -2.07 -3.02
N PRO A 53 -12.63 -2.03 -2.33
CA PRO A 53 -11.40 -1.55 -2.94
C PRO A 53 -10.80 -2.56 -3.93
N GLU A 54 -11.04 -3.86 -3.75
CA GLU A 54 -10.32 -4.90 -4.51
C GLU A 54 -10.74 -4.99 -5.97
N LYS A 55 -12.06 -4.97 -6.27
CA LYS A 55 -12.54 -5.05 -7.66
C LYS A 55 -12.13 -3.84 -8.50
N VAL A 56 -12.12 -2.65 -7.91
CA VAL A 56 -11.74 -1.41 -8.62
C VAL A 56 -10.22 -1.28 -8.75
N ALA A 57 -9.45 -1.78 -7.77
CA ALA A 57 -7.99 -1.82 -7.87
C ALA A 57 -7.52 -2.80 -8.96
N ALA A 58 -8.16 -3.97 -9.07
CA ALA A 58 -7.89 -4.93 -10.13
C ALA A 58 -8.13 -4.33 -11.53
N THR A 59 -9.25 -3.64 -11.75
CA THR A 59 -9.53 -2.99 -13.04
C THR A 59 -8.56 -1.87 -13.35
N ARG A 60 -8.13 -1.08 -12.36
CA ARG A 60 -7.13 -0.02 -12.60
C ARG A 60 -5.75 -0.58 -12.95
N GLN A 61 -5.34 -1.69 -12.33
CA GLN A 61 -4.08 -2.33 -12.66
C GLN A 61 -4.10 -2.91 -14.08
N GLU A 62 -5.23 -3.46 -14.52
CA GLU A 62 -5.45 -3.91 -15.91
C GLU A 62 -5.35 -2.74 -16.90
N ILE A 63 -6.00 -1.61 -16.61
CA ILE A 63 -5.92 -0.40 -17.45
C ILE A 63 -4.47 0.07 -17.61
N PHE A 64 -3.70 0.14 -16.51
CA PHE A 64 -2.29 0.52 -16.59
C PHE A 64 -1.44 -0.50 -17.33
N GLN A 65 -1.72 -1.79 -17.17
CA GLN A 65 -1.03 -2.85 -17.92
C GLN A 65 -1.24 -2.70 -19.43
N GLU A 66 -2.46 -2.36 -19.86
CA GLU A 66 -2.80 -2.12 -21.26
C GLU A 66 -2.09 -0.86 -21.80
N GLN A 67 -2.21 0.26 -21.09
CA GLN A 67 -1.61 1.54 -21.50
C GLN A 67 -0.08 1.46 -21.60
N LEU A 68 0.58 0.90 -20.59
CA LEU A 68 2.04 0.74 -20.60
C LEU A 68 2.49 -0.29 -21.64
N GLY A 69 1.68 -1.34 -21.88
CA GLY A 69 1.94 -2.34 -22.92
C GLY A 69 1.86 -1.79 -24.34
N ALA A 70 1.12 -0.70 -24.56
CA ALA A 70 1.02 -0.03 -25.85
C ALA A 70 2.30 0.77 -26.23
N ILE A 71 3.19 1.05 -25.26
CA ILE A 71 4.42 1.83 -25.48
C ILE A 71 5.54 0.89 -25.96
N PRO A 72 6.02 1.03 -27.22
CA PRO A 72 7.01 0.11 -27.79
C PRO A 72 8.30 -0.04 -26.97
N GLU A 73 8.75 1.06 -26.36
CA GLU A 73 9.96 1.15 -25.53
C GLU A 73 9.85 0.30 -24.24
N PHE A 74 8.64 -0.08 -23.83
CA PHE A 74 8.38 -0.80 -22.58
C PHE A 74 8.18 -2.32 -22.76
N ARG A 75 8.21 -2.85 -23.99
CA ARG A 75 7.97 -4.29 -24.25
C ARG A 75 8.88 -5.23 -23.45
N GLY A 76 10.10 -4.80 -23.12
CA GLY A 76 11.07 -5.60 -22.36
C GLY A 76 10.90 -5.59 -20.84
N LEU A 77 9.98 -4.78 -20.29
CA LEU A 77 9.84 -4.61 -18.84
C LEU A 77 9.10 -5.78 -18.16
N GLY A 78 8.39 -6.60 -18.94
CA GLY A 78 7.56 -7.69 -18.44
C GLY A 78 6.20 -7.21 -17.90
N PRO A 79 5.48 -8.06 -17.13
CA PRO A 79 4.19 -7.68 -16.56
C PRO A 79 4.33 -6.62 -15.45
N LEU A 80 3.37 -5.71 -15.40
CA LEU A 80 3.23 -4.71 -14.34
C LEU A 80 2.95 -5.42 -13.00
N PHE A 81 3.81 -5.21 -12.01
CA PHE A 81 3.64 -5.79 -10.68
C PHE A 81 2.62 -5.02 -9.85
N LYS A 82 2.74 -3.68 -9.80
CA LYS A 82 1.79 -2.77 -9.14
C LYS A 82 2.00 -1.33 -9.56
N SER A 83 0.98 -0.50 -9.36
CA SER A 83 1.05 0.95 -9.49
C SER A 83 0.79 1.64 -8.14
N SER A 84 1.28 2.87 -7.94
CA SER A 84 0.87 3.66 -6.78
C SER A 84 -0.63 3.94 -6.82
N PRO A 85 -1.33 3.86 -5.67
CA PRO A 85 -2.79 4.00 -5.62
C PRO A 85 -3.23 5.43 -5.93
N GLU A 86 -2.44 6.46 -5.67
CA GLU A 86 -2.78 7.84 -6.02
C GLU A 86 -1.57 8.52 -6.68
N PRO A 87 -1.80 9.36 -7.72
CA PRO A 87 -0.73 10.19 -8.28
C PRO A 87 -0.32 11.29 -7.30
N VAL A 88 0.99 11.51 -7.16
CA VAL A 88 1.57 12.53 -6.28
C VAL A 88 1.78 13.84 -7.06
N ALA A 89 1.35 14.96 -6.50
CA ALA A 89 1.62 16.27 -7.09
C ALA A 89 3.13 16.59 -7.02
N LEU A 90 3.72 16.94 -8.15
CA LEU A 90 5.12 17.38 -8.26
C LEU A 90 5.24 18.90 -8.43
N THR A 91 4.12 19.60 -8.60
CA THR A 91 4.05 21.06 -8.66
C THR A 91 3.06 21.60 -7.62
N GLU A 92 3.25 22.86 -7.23
CA GLU A 92 2.33 23.57 -6.36
C GLU A 92 1.03 23.94 -7.09
N LEU A 93 -0.06 24.12 -6.35
CA LEU A 93 -1.41 24.32 -6.90
C LEU A 93 -1.58 25.62 -7.71
N GLU A 94 -0.73 26.61 -7.50
CA GLU A 94 -0.83 27.95 -8.09
C GLU A 94 0.28 28.23 -9.12
N THR A 95 0.92 27.18 -9.63
CA THR A 95 1.93 27.28 -10.69
C THR A 95 1.31 27.03 -12.07
N GLU A 96 2.03 27.41 -13.14
CA GLU A 96 1.51 27.34 -14.50
C GLU A 96 1.25 25.90 -14.98
N TYR A 97 1.90 24.92 -14.35
CA TYR A 97 1.80 23.51 -14.73
C TYR A 97 1.30 22.66 -13.57
N VAL A 98 0.40 21.73 -13.88
CA VAL A 98 -0.03 20.68 -12.96
C VAL A 98 0.63 19.38 -13.36
N VAL A 99 1.65 18.95 -12.60
CA VAL A 99 2.35 17.69 -12.83
C VAL A 99 2.00 16.73 -11.71
N ARG A 100 1.51 15.54 -12.07
CA ARG A 100 1.17 14.47 -11.14
C ARG A 100 1.85 13.18 -11.58
N CYS A 101 2.51 12.50 -10.64
CA CYS A 101 3.27 11.29 -10.94
C CYS A 101 2.67 10.02 -10.32
N THR A 102 2.49 8.99 -11.14
CA THR A 102 2.20 7.61 -10.74
C THR A 102 3.45 6.75 -10.89
N LYS A 103 3.74 5.93 -9.89
CA LYS A 103 4.87 4.98 -9.92
C LYS A 103 4.38 3.60 -10.35
N HIS A 104 4.99 3.04 -11.39
CA HIS A 104 4.70 1.70 -11.89
C HIS A 104 5.89 0.80 -11.64
N THR A 105 5.71 -0.23 -10.81
CA THR A 105 6.76 -1.18 -10.47
C THR A 105 6.65 -2.41 -11.36
N PHE A 106 7.76 -2.79 -11.97
CA PHE A 106 7.97 -4.07 -12.65
C PHE A 106 8.97 -4.91 -11.85
N VAL A 107 9.26 -6.14 -12.30
CA VAL A 107 10.16 -7.06 -11.57
C VAL A 107 11.56 -6.47 -11.34
N SER A 108 12.10 -5.73 -12.31
CA SER A 108 13.46 -5.17 -12.25
C SER A 108 13.54 -3.70 -12.64
N HIS A 109 12.39 -3.05 -12.87
CA HIS A 109 12.32 -1.69 -13.38
C HIS A 109 11.20 -0.90 -12.71
N MET A 110 11.27 0.43 -12.85
CA MET A 110 10.21 1.33 -12.45
C MET A 110 9.97 2.37 -13.54
N VAL A 111 8.71 2.62 -13.87
CA VAL A 111 8.28 3.69 -14.77
C VAL A 111 7.59 4.77 -13.94
N PHE A 112 7.91 6.04 -14.22
CA PHE A 112 7.25 7.21 -13.65
C PHE A 112 6.42 7.85 -14.75
N GLN A 113 5.09 7.79 -14.58
CA GLN A 113 4.11 8.44 -15.46
C GLN A 113 3.64 9.73 -14.81
#